data_AF-A0AAU7ARP7-F1
#
_entry.id   AF-A0AAU7ARP7-F1
#
_cell.length_a   1.000
_cell.length_b   1.000
_cell.length_c   1.000
_cell.angle_alpha   90.00
_cell.angle_beta   90.00
_cell.angle_gamma   90.00
#
_symmetry.space_group_name_H-M   'P 1'
#
loop_
_entity.id
_entity.type
_entity.pdbx_description
1 polymer ?
#
loop_
_entity_poly.entity_id
_entity_poly.type
_entity_poly.pdbx_seq_one_letter_code
_entity_poly.pdbx_strand_id
1 'polypeptide(L)'
;MKTITSLIVVGVLGCTAASASADKPAPKAPTGATPSAQQQCRTERAQMGVKTFGETYGTNAKRTNAFGKCVSKRAKQDDAAAKAAKTQATKTCDAEQAADPAAFAAKYGTGKKGANAHGKCVSAEAKRLKATSVAATTTANVNAAKSCKAQRTADGAAFAAKYGKSRNAFGKCVSAAARA
;
A
#
# COMPACT_ATOMS: atom_id res chain seq x y z
N MET A 1 11.37 -38.63 -38.60
CA MET A 1 10.83 -38.03 -39.84
C MET A 1 10.08 -36.77 -39.48
N LYS A 2 10.45 -35.65 -40.12
CA LYS A 2 9.77 -34.35 -40.28
C LYS A 2 9.52 -33.44 -39.05
N THR A 3 10.53 -32.60 -38.84
CA THR A 3 10.51 -31.20 -38.40
C THR A 3 9.53 -30.32 -39.17
N ILE A 4 8.90 -29.33 -38.51
CA ILE A 4 8.45 -28.09 -39.16
C ILE A 4 8.82 -26.89 -38.29
N THR A 5 9.89 -26.24 -38.73
CA THR A 5 10.31 -24.87 -38.45
C THR A 5 9.43 -23.93 -39.27
N SER A 6 8.90 -22.85 -38.68
CA SER A 6 8.39 -21.70 -39.44
C SER A 6 9.09 -20.42 -39.00
N LEU A 7 9.81 -19.84 -39.95
CA LEU A 7 10.53 -18.57 -39.92
C LEU A 7 9.62 -17.39 -40.27
N ILE A 8 9.77 -16.30 -39.51
CA ILE A 8 9.93 -14.88 -39.89
C ILE A 8 8.93 -14.22 -40.86
N VAL A 9 8.36 -13.08 -40.40
CA VAL A 9 8.20 -11.86 -41.22
C VAL A 9 8.73 -10.65 -40.46
N VAL A 10 9.68 -9.94 -41.07
CA VAL A 10 10.15 -8.57 -40.74
C VAL A 10 9.49 -7.60 -41.72
N GLY A 11 9.04 -6.43 -41.26
CA GLY A 11 8.58 -5.30 -42.08
C GLY A 11 8.24 -4.10 -41.19
N VAL A 12 9.14 -3.12 -40.98
CA VAL A 12 9.41 -1.89 -41.76
C VAL A 12 8.57 -0.67 -41.33
N LEU A 13 9.31 0.38 -40.95
CA LEU A 13 9.10 1.85 -40.97
C LEU A 13 7.69 2.48 -40.87
N GLY A 14 7.61 3.52 -40.01
CA GLY A 14 7.34 4.88 -40.50
C GLY A 14 6.11 5.64 -39.98
N CYS A 15 6.39 6.75 -39.29
CA CYS A 15 5.66 8.03 -39.19
C CYS A 15 4.24 8.17 -38.57
N THR A 16 4.23 9.01 -37.53
CA THR A 16 3.26 10.09 -37.20
C THR A 16 1.82 9.75 -36.82
N ALA A 17 1.49 10.00 -35.56
CA ALA A 17 0.66 11.13 -35.15
C ALA A 17 0.76 11.31 -33.62
N ALA A 18 1.20 12.48 -33.19
CA ALA A 18 1.12 12.89 -31.80
C ALA A 18 -0.35 13.00 -31.42
N SER A 19 -0.87 12.00 -30.71
CA SER A 19 -2.19 12.03 -30.11
C SER A 19 -2.30 13.20 -29.14
N ALA A 20 -3.32 14.02 -29.39
CA ALA A 20 -3.82 15.06 -28.52
C ALA A 20 -3.86 14.58 -27.06
N SER A 21 -3.27 15.35 -26.16
CA SER A 21 -3.44 15.18 -24.72
C SER A 21 -4.89 15.49 -24.38
N ALA A 22 -5.73 14.45 -24.38
CA ALA A 22 -6.98 14.48 -23.68
C ALA A 22 -6.70 14.83 -22.22
N ASP A 23 -7.31 15.92 -21.75
CA ASP A 23 -7.48 16.28 -20.34
C ASP A 23 -7.84 15.02 -19.55
N LYS A 24 -6.82 14.39 -18.94
CA LYS A 24 -7.06 13.30 -18.00
C LYS A 24 -7.70 13.96 -16.79
N PRO A 25 -8.92 13.57 -16.38
CA PRO A 25 -9.49 14.05 -15.14
C PRO A 25 -8.48 13.75 -14.03
N ALA A 26 -8.10 14.78 -13.27
CA ALA A 26 -7.30 14.60 -12.08
C ALA A 26 -7.92 13.46 -11.27
N PRO A 27 -7.15 12.41 -10.91
CA PRO A 27 -7.70 11.25 -10.23
C PRO A 27 -8.41 11.74 -8.97
N LYS A 28 -9.74 11.54 -8.91
CA LYS A 28 -10.53 11.84 -7.73
C LYS A 28 -9.82 11.21 -6.54
N ALA A 29 -9.37 12.06 -5.61
CA ALA A 29 -8.81 11.60 -4.36
C ALA A 29 -9.79 10.59 -3.73
N PRO A 30 -9.30 9.45 -3.20
CA PRO A 30 -10.14 8.49 -2.52
C PRO A 30 -10.91 9.23 -1.42
N THR A 31 -12.23 9.27 -1.59
CA THR A 31 -13.19 9.99 -0.73
C THR A 31 -13.46 9.27 0.60
N GLY A 32 -12.70 8.21 0.91
CA GLY A 32 -12.80 7.48 2.17
C GLY A 32 -11.84 8.02 3.23
N ALA A 33 -12.31 8.19 4.45
CA ALA A 33 -11.45 8.41 5.61
C ALA A 33 -10.44 7.25 5.74
N THR A 34 -9.16 7.57 6.00
CA THR A 34 -8.15 6.54 6.28
C THR A 34 -8.62 5.67 7.45
N PRO A 35 -8.70 4.33 7.30
CA PRO A 35 -9.16 3.47 8.38
C PRO A 35 -8.19 3.53 9.56
N SER A 36 -8.73 3.61 10.76
CA SER A 36 -7.94 3.53 11.99
C SER A 36 -7.23 2.19 12.11
N ALA A 37 -6.14 2.14 12.88
CA ALA A 37 -5.43 0.91 13.23
C ALA A 37 -6.37 -0.22 13.71
N GLN A 38 -7.43 0.11 14.46
CA GLN A 38 -8.42 -0.86 14.92
C GLN A 38 -9.28 -1.41 13.77
N GLN A 39 -9.72 -0.55 12.85
CA GLN A 39 -10.48 -0.97 11.66
C GLN A 39 -9.60 -1.84 10.76
N GLN A 40 -8.34 -1.47 10.55
CA GLN A 40 -7.38 -2.30 9.81
C GLN A 40 -7.27 -3.69 10.43
N CYS A 41 -7.06 -3.78 11.75
CA CYS A 41 -6.95 -5.07 12.44
C CYS A 41 -8.24 -5.89 12.40
N ARG A 42 -9.43 -5.26 12.41
CA ARG A 42 -10.70 -5.95 12.20
C ARG A 42 -10.78 -6.55 10.80
N THR A 43 -10.42 -5.75 9.78
CA THR A 43 -10.37 -6.19 8.38
C THR A 43 -9.40 -7.35 8.19
N GLU A 44 -8.19 -7.24 8.72
CA GLU A 44 -7.20 -8.32 8.64
C GLU A 44 -7.70 -9.59 9.31
N ARG A 45 -8.23 -9.49 10.53
CA ARG A 45 -8.78 -10.64 11.26
C ARG A 45 -9.92 -11.31 10.50
N ALA A 46 -10.80 -10.53 9.88
CA ALA A 46 -11.90 -11.05 9.07
C ALA A 46 -11.37 -11.77 7.81
N GLN A 47 -10.40 -11.18 7.12
CA GLN A 47 -9.92 -11.70 5.83
C GLN A 47 -8.95 -12.89 5.94
N MET A 48 -8.17 -12.99 7.01
CA MET A 48 -7.25 -14.13 7.21
C MET A 48 -7.80 -15.20 8.16
N GLY A 49 -8.84 -14.88 8.93
CA GLY A 49 -9.45 -15.75 9.94
C GLY A 49 -8.77 -15.68 11.30
N VAL A 50 -9.53 -15.97 12.36
CA VAL A 50 -9.12 -15.78 13.76
C VAL A 50 -7.85 -16.56 14.13
N LYS A 51 -7.72 -17.82 13.67
CA LYS A 51 -6.55 -18.65 13.96
C LYS A 51 -5.28 -18.07 13.34
N THR A 52 -5.31 -17.75 12.05
CA THR A 52 -4.17 -17.17 11.32
C THR A 52 -3.83 -15.79 11.85
N PHE A 53 -4.83 -14.98 12.20
CA PHE A 53 -4.62 -13.70 12.87
C PHE A 53 -3.93 -13.85 14.21
N GLY A 54 -4.38 -14.81 15.03
CA GLY A 54 -3.73 -15.18 16.27
C GLY A 54 -2.26 -15.54 16.06
N GLU A 55 -1.95 -16.42 15.11
CA GLU A 55 -0.57 -16.82 14.79
C GLU A 55 0.30 -15.69 14.23
N THR A 56 -0.31 -14.70 13.57
CA THR A 56 0.40 -13.55 13.00
C THR A 56 0.83 -12.56 14.08
N TYR A 57 -0.04 -12.26 15.05
CA TYR A 57 0.16 -11.17 16.00
C TYR A 57 0.30 -11.60 17.46
N GLY A 58 -0.20 -12.77 17.83
CA GLY A 58 -0.28 -13.24 19.21
C GLY A 58 1.06 -13.77 19.71
N THR A 59 1.50 -13.26 20.85
CA THR A 59 2.80 -13.60 21.44
C THR A 59 2.72 -14.33 22.78
N ASN A 60 1.53 -14.43 23.41
CA ASN A 60 1.31 -15.21 24.65
C ASN A 60 0.74 -16.62 24.37
N ALA A 61 0.83 -17.56 25.33
CA ALA A 61 0.47 -18.98 25.14
C ALA A 61 -0.86 -19.20 24.40
N LYS A 62 -1.91 -18.46 24.80
CA LYS A 62 -3.27 -18.55 24.25
C LYS A 62 -3.53 -17.63 23.04
N ARG A 63 -2.54 -16.84 22.61
CA ARG A 63 -2.60 -15.82 21.54
C ARG A 63 -3.70 -14.77 21.70
N THR A 64 -4.18 -14.57 22.92
CA THR A 64 -5.27 -13.63 23.24
C THR A 64 -4.85 -12.16 23.08
N ASN A 65 -3.55 -11.86 23.15
CA ASN A 65 -3.01 -10.51 22.96
C ASN A 65 -2.86 -10.08 21.49
N ALA A 66 -3.24 -10.93 20.52
CA ALA A 66 -3.05 -10.69 19.10
C ALA A 66 -3.67 -9.37 18.60
N PHE A 67 -4.90 -9.06 19.02
CA PHE A 67 -5.58 -7.85 18.54
C PHE A 67 -4.88 -6.57 19.03
N GLY A 68 -4.55 -6.49 20.33
CA GLY A 68 -3.81 -5.36 20.88
C GLY A 68 -2.43 -5.19 20.24
N LYS A 69 -1.73 -6.30 19.96
CA LYS A 69 -0.44 -6.27 19.24
C LYS A 69 -0.59 -5.81 17.80
N CYS A 70 -1.64 -6.24 17.10
CA CYS A 70 -1.96 -5.74 15.77
C CYS A 70 -2.19 -4.22 15.80
N VAL A 71 -3.05 -3.72 16.70
CA VAL A 71 -3.37 -2.29 16.78
C VAL A 71 -2.13 -1.47 17.09
N SER A 72 -1.29 -1.91 18.03
CA SER A 72 -0.02 -1.23 18.34
C SER A 72 0.94 -1.20 17.15
N LYS A 73 1.01 -2.29 16.37
CA LYS A 73 1.82 -2.34 15.15
C LYS A 73 1.29 -1.38 14.07
N ARG A 74 -0.03 -1.38 13.84
CA ARG A 74 -0.67 -0.52 12.83
C ARG A 74 -0.60 0.95 13.21
N ALA A 75 -0.79 1.31 14.47
CA ALA A 75 -0.61 2.70 14.91
C ALA A 75 0.78 3.23 14.55
N LYS A 76 1.84 2.47 14.87
CA LYS A 76 3.23 2.85 14.51
C LYS A 76 3.43 2.97 13.00
N GLN A 77 2.82 2.08 12.22
CA GLN A 77 2.92 2.12 10.76
C GLN A 77 2.11 3.27 10.15
N ASP A 78 0.94 3.58 10.69
CA ASP A 78 0.10 4.70 10.28
C ASP A 78 0.79 6.04 10.55
N ASP A 79 1.52 6.14 11.67
CA ASP A 79 2.33 7.32 12.00
C ASP A 79 3.51 7.48 11.03
N ALA A 80 4.20 6.38 10.71
CA ALA A 80 5.26 6.38 9.72
C ALA A 80 4.72 6.73 8.32
N ALA A 81 3.57 6.17 7.93
CA ALA A 81 2.89 6.47 6.69
C ALA A 81 2.43 7.93 6.62
N ALA A 82 1.95 8.50 7.73
CA ALA A 82 1.57 9.91 7.79
C ALA A 82 2.78 10.83 7.59
N LYS A 83 3.93 10.52 8.22
CA LYS A 83 5.17 11.28 8.04
C LYS A 83 5.66 11.20 6.59
N ALA A 84 5.74 9.99 6.02
CA ALA A 84 6.15 9.79 4.63
C ALA A 84 5.19 10.48 3.64
N ALA A 85 3.88 10.36 3.87
CA ALA A 85 2.86 11.00 3.05
C ALA A 85 2.97 12.54 3.09
N LYS A 86 3.27 13.14 4.26
CA LYS A 86 3.48 14.58 4.36
C LYS A 86 4.70 15.03 3.58
N THR A 87 5.83 14.35 3.73
CA THR A 87 7.06 14.68 2.98
C THR A 87 6.86 14.56 1.48
N GLN A 88 6.20 13.50 1.02
CA GLN A 88 5.90 13.31 -0.39
C GLN A 88 4.91 14.36 -0.91
N ALA A 89 3.85 14.63 -0.15
CA ALA A 89 2.85 15.64 -0.49
C ALA A 89 3.46 17.03 -0.64
N THR A 90 4.37 17.44 0.25
CA THR A 90 5.09 18.71 0.13
C THR A 90 5.84 18.78 -1.21
N LYS A 91 6.64 17.77 -1.55
CA LYS A 91 7.37 17.73 -2.83
C LYS A 91 6.43 17.81 -4.04
N THR A 92 5.33 17.07 -4.01
CA THR A 92 4.33 17.08 -5.10
C THR A 92 3.67 18.44 -5.22
N CYS A 93 3.28 19.06 -4.11
CA CYS A 93 2.66 20.39 -4.11
C CYS A 93 3.63 21.49 -4.49
N ASP A 94 4.91 21.41 -4.10
CA ASP A 94 5.96 22.35 -4.50
C ASP A 94 6.18 22.29 -6.02
N ALA A 95 6.23 21.07 -6.58
CA ALA A 95 6.36 20.89 -8.03
C ALA A 95 5.11 21.39 -8.79
N GLU A 96 3.91 21.12 -8.29
CA GLU A 96 2.66 21.60 -8.91
C GLU A 96 2.57 23.13 -8.85
N GLN A 97 2.95 23.75 -7.72
CA GLN A 97 2.97 25.20 -7.57
C GLN A 97 4.02 25.87 -8.46
N ALA A 98 5.21 25.26 -8.61
CA ALA A 98 6.28 25.78 -9.46
C ALA A 98 5.93 25.69 -10.95
N ALA A 99 5.14 24.68 -11.36
CA ALA A 99 4.71 24.51 -12.74
C ALA A 99 3.71 25.59 -13.18
N ASP A 100 2.73 25.92 -12.32
CA ASP A 100 1.76 27.00 -12.58
C ASP A 100 1.24 27.61 -11.26
N PRO A 101 1.84 28.71 -10.79
CA PRO A 101 1.42 29.35 -9.55
C PRO A 101 -0.02 29.89 -9.59
N ALA A 102 -0.50 30.33 -10.75
CA ALA A 102 -1.84 30.91 -10.91
C ALA A 102 -2.90 29.81 -10.88
N ALA A 103 -2.71 28.73 -11.64
CA ALA A 103 -3.59 27.57 -11.60
C ALA A 103 -3.56 26.89 -10.22
N PHE A 104 -2.39 26.81 -9.57
CA PHE A 104 -2.27 26.26 -8.23
C PHE A 104 -3.08 27.08 -7.20
N ALA A 105 -2.97 28.41 -7.24
CA ALA A 105 -3.74 29.30 -6.38
C ALA A 105 -5.25 29.22 -6.67
N ALA A 106 -5.65 29.09 -7.94
CA ALA A 106 -7.05 28.89 -8.31
C ALA A 106 -7.60 27.54 -7.83
N LYS A 107 -6.79 26.48 -7.87
CA LYS A 107 -7.18 25.12 -7.50
C LYS A 107 -7.27 24.90 -6.00
N TYR A 108 -6.30 25.40 -5.23
CA TYR A 108 -6.21 25.10 -3.79
C TYR A 108 -6.41 26.32 -2.89
N GLY A 109 -6.26 27.53 -3.41
CA GLY A 109 -6.40 28.75 -2.62
C GLY A 109 -7.82 28.99 -2.14
N THR A 110 -7.94 29.69 -1.03
CA THR A 110 -9.23 30.18 -0.52
C THR A 110 -9.15 31.66 -0.20
N GLY A 111 -10.18 32.42 -0.58
CA GLY A 111 -10.27 33.86 -0.33
C GLY A 111 -9.47 34.73 -1.30
N LYS A 112 -9.34 36.03 -0.98
CA LYS A 112 -8.56 36.99 -1.78
C LYS A 112 -7.08 36.58 -1.73
N LYS A 113 -6.39 36.62 -2.89
CA LYS A 113 -4.97 36.27 -3.07
C LYS A 113 -4.58 34.79 -2.91
N GLY A 114 -5.53 33.84 -2.96
CA GLY A 114 -5.18 32.41 -2.96
C GLY A 114 -4.55 31.91 -1.66
N ALA A 115 -4.87 32.54 -0.52
CA ALA A 115 -4.31 32.18 0.77
C ALA A 115 -4.59 30.70 1.13
N ASN A 116 -3.66 30.09 1.87
CA ASN A 116 -3.71 28.69 2.32
C ASN A 116 -3.66 27.61 1.21
N ALA A 117 -3.35 27.97 -0.04
CA ALA A 117 -3.29 27.03 -1.16
C ALA A 117 -2.36 25.84 -0.90
N HIS A 118 -1.11 26.12 -0.50
CA HIS A 118 -0.12 25.07 -0.25
C HIS A 118 -0.53 24.14 0.89
N GLY A 119 -0.97 24.68 2.02
CA GLY A 119 -1.45 23.89 3.16
C GLY A 119 -2.64 22.99 2.79
N LYS A 120 -3.55 23.46 1.93
CA LYS A 120 -4.68 22.66 1.42
C LYS A 120 -4.23 21.56 0.47
N CYS A 121 -3.31 21.87 -0.45
CA CYS A 121 -2.70 20.86 -1.32
C CYS A 121 -2.04 19.76 -0.47
N VAL A 122 -1.14 20.13 0.43
CA VAL A 122 -0.39 19.16 1.26
C VAL A 122 -1.34 18.33 2.12
N SER A 123 -2.38 18.94 2.70
CA SER A 123 -3.35 18.20 3.52
C SER A 123 -4.15 17.17 2.71
N ALA A 124 -4.65 17.57 1.54
CA ALA A 124 -5.41 16.67 0.67
C ALA A 124 -4.53 15.53 0.14
N GLU A 125 -3.33 15.88 -0.33
CA GLU A 125 -2.39 14.93 -0.91
C GLU A 125 -1.84 13.96 0.14
N ALA A 126 -1.47 14.45 1.33
CA ALA A 126 -1.02 13.59 2.41
C ALA A 126 -2.11 12.62 2.88
N LYS A 127 -3.38 13.06 2.95
CA LYS A 127 -4.51 12.17 3.28
C LYS A 127 -4.67 11.08 2.23
N ARG A 128 -4.60 11.43 0.94
CA ARG A 128 -4.67 10.48 -0.16
C ARG A 128 -3.54 9.46 -0.10
N LEU A 129 -2.30 9.93 -0.02
CA LEU A 129 -1.10 9.07 0.04
C LEU A 129 -1.14 8.14 1.26
N LYS A 130 -1.54 8.65 2.43
CA LYS A 130 -1.71 7.83 3.64
C LYS A 130 -2.80 6.78 3.44
N ALA A 131 -3.96 7.14 2.90
CA ALA A 131 -5.04 6.19 2.65
C ALA A 131 -4.60 5.07 1.69
N THR A 132 -3.91 5.41 0.60
CA THR A 132 -3.35 4.45 -0.35
C THR A 132 -2.32 3.53 0.32
N SER A 133 -1.38 4.10 1.09
CA SER A 133 -0.36 3.35 1.84
C SER A 133 -0.96 2.34 2.83
N VAL A 134 -1.98 2.78 3.60
CA VAL A 134 -2.66 1.95 4.58
C VAL A 134 -3.44 0.81 3.91
N ALA A 135 -4.15 1.11 2.83
CA ALA A 135 -4.88 0.09 2.07
C ALA A 135 -3.93 -0.96 1.49
N ALA A 136 -2.84 -0.53 0.85
CA ALA A 136 -1.82 -1.42 0.31
C ALA A 136 -1.18 -2.28 1.40
N THR A 137 -0.83 -1.68 2.54
CA THR A 137 -0.23 -2.38 3.68
C THR A 137 -1.18 -3.45 4.24
N THR A 138 -2.47 -3.11 4.40
CA THR A 138 -3.48 -4.05 4.91
C THR A 138 -3.60 -5.25 3.97
N THR A 139 -3.75 -5.00 2.66
CA THR A 139 -3.84 -6.06 1.64
C THR A 139 -2.58 -6.92 1.59
N ALA A 140 -1.39 -6.31 1.60
CA ALA A 140 -0.12 -7.02 1.59
C ALA A 140 0.01 -7.97 2.79
N ASN A 141 -0.41 -7.54 3.98
CA ASN A 141 -0.37 -8.39 5.17
C ASN A 141 -1.37 -9.56 5.10
N VAL A 142 -2.57 -9.35 4.57
CA VAL A 142 -3.54 -10.44 4.35
C VAL A 142 -3.00 -11.45 3.35
N ASN A 143 -2.45 -10.99 2.22
CA ASN A 143 -1.90 -11.87 1.19
C ASN A 143 -0.67 -12.62 1.69
N ALA A 144 0.22 -11.94 2.41
CA ALA A 144 1.36 -12.55 3.09
C ALA A 144 0.92 -13.63 4.09
N ALA A 145 -0.10 -13.38 4.90
CA ALA A 145 -0.64 -14.38 5.83
C ALA A 145 -1.21 -15.60 5.10
N LYS A 146 -1.96 -15.41 4.01
CA LYS A 146 -2.48 -16.51 3.20
C LYS A 146 -1.35 -17.33 2.57
N SER A 147 -0.35 -16.67 1.98
CA SER A 147 0.82 -17.31 1.39
C SER A 147 1.64 -18.09 2.42
N CYS A 148 1.94 -17.48 3.58
CA CYS A 148 2.66 -18.15 4.67
C CYS A 148 1.89 -19.35 5.23
N LYS A 149 0.55 -19.29 5.25
CA LYS A 149 -0.28 -20.44 5.63
C LYS A 149 -0.14 -21.57 4.62
N ALA A 150 -0.21 -21.27 3.32
CA ALA A 150 -0.02 -22.26 2.26
C ALA A 150 1.38 -22.89 2.32
N GLN A 151 2.44 -22.08 2.46
CA GLN A 151 3.83 -22.56 2.58
C GLN A 151 4.00 -23.53 3.76
N ARG A 152 3.45 -23.18 4.93
CA ARG A 152 3.54 -24.02 6.12
C ARG A 152 2.75 -25.32 6.00
N THR A 153 1.63 -25.31 5.26
CA THR A 153 0.83 -26.51 4.99
C THR A 153 1.50 -27.42 3.96
N ALA A 154 2.15 -26.85 2.95
CA ALA A 154 2.87 -27.60 1.93
C ALA A 154 4.12 -28.29 2.50
N ASP A 155 4.93 -27.57 3.27
CA ASP A 155 6.12 -28.12 3.90
C ASP A 155 6.39 -27.45 5.26
N GLY A 156 5.90 -28.09 6.33
CA GLY A 156 6.10 -27.62 7.69
C GLY A 156 7.56 -27.69 8.15
N ALA A 157 8.37 -28.61 7.62
CA ALA A 157 9.77 -28.78 8.00
C ALA A 157 10.62 -27.68 7.38
N ALA A 158 10.47 -27.40 6.08
CA ALA A 158 11.12 -26.28 5.40
C ALA A 158 10.67 -24.94 5.97
N PHE A 159 9.37 -24.79 6.29
CA PHE A 159 8.87 -23.60 6.96
C PHE A 159 9.54 -23.39 8.33
N ALA A 160 9.66 -24.45 9.12
CA ALA A 160 10.32 -24.39 10.42
C ALA A 160 11.82 -24.13 10.32
N ALA A 161 12.50 -24.64 9.28
CA ALA A 161 13.89 -24.35 9.00
C ALA A 161 14.10 -22.87 8.67
N LYS A 162 13.22 -22.29 7.83
CA LYS A 162 13.33 -20.89 7.39
C LYS A 162 12.91 -19.86 8.44
N TYR A 163 11.80 -20.10 9.14
CA TYR A 163 11.21 -19.11 10.06
C TYR A 163 11.30 -19.50 11.54
N GLY A 164 11.80 -20.70 11.83
CA GLY A 164 11.95 -21.28 13.17
C GLY A 164 10.74 -22.10 13.64
N LYS A 165 10.90 -22.80 14.77
CA LYS A 165 9.82 -23.54 15.47
C LYS A 165 9.12 -22.71 16.55
N SER A 166 9.57 -21.48 16.78
CA SER A 166 9.02 -20.60 17.81
C SER A 166 7.58 -20.19 17.49
N ARG A 167 6.82 -19.81 18.52
CA ARG A 167 5.42 -19.39 18.35
C ARG A 167 5.24 -18.13 17.49
N ASN A 168 6.32 -17.42 17.21
CA ASN A 168 6.40 -16.22 16.35
C ASN A 168 6.84 -16.53 14.91
N ALA A 169 7.16 -17.77 14.56
CA ALA A 169 7.64 -18.14 13.22
C ALA A 169 6.67 -17.71 12.11
N PHE A 170 5.37 -17.87 12.35
CA PHE A 170 4.35 -17.43 11.41
C PHE A 170 4.35 -15.90 11.22
N GLY A 171 4.36 -15.14 12.31
CA GLY A 171 4.47 -13.67 12.26
C GLY A 171 5.75 -13.18 11.58
N LYS A 172 6.86 -13.93 11.70
CA LYS A 172 8.11 -13.67 10.95
C LYS A 172 7.92 -13.86 9.45
N CYS A 173 7.31 -14.98 9.03
CA CYS A 173 6.98 -15.21 7.62
C CYS A 173 6.11 -14.07 7.07
N VAL A 174 5.02 -13.71 7.75
CA VAL A 174 4.12 -12.65 7.28
C VAL A 174 4.85 -11.31 7.17
N SER A 175 5.70 -10.99 8.14
CA SER A 175 6.46 -9.73 8.12
C SER A 175 7.52 -9.69 7.02
N ALA A 176 8.11 -10.82 6.66
CA ALA A 176 9.04 -10.92 5.53
C ALA A 176 8.29 -10.84 4.19
N ALA A 177 7.22 -11.63 4.04
CA ALA A 177 6.44 -11.69 2.81
C ALA A 177 5.67 -10.38 2.51
N ALA A 178 5.26 -9.63 3.52
CA ALA A 178 4.62 -8.32 3.32
C ALA A 178 5.60 -7.20 2.95
N ARG A 179 6.91 -7.47 2.95
CA ARG A 179 7.99 -6.54 2.57
C ARG A 179 8.68 -6.94 1.26
N ALA A 180 8.38 -8.14 0.75
CA ALA A 180 8.89 -8.66 -0.52
C ALA A 180 8.04 -8.11 -1.67
#